data_AF-A0A8T4P582-F1
#
_entry.id   AF-A0A8T4P582-F1
#
_cell.length_a   1.000
_cell.length_b   1.000
_cell.length_c   1.000
_cell.angle_alpha   90.00
_cell.angle_beta   90.00
_cell.angle_gamma   90.00
#
_symmetry.space_group_name_H-M   'P 1'
#
loop_
_entity.id
_entity.type
_entity.pdbx_description
1 polymer ?
#
loop_
_entity_poly.entity_id
_entity_poly.type
_entity_poly.pdbx_seq_one_letter_code
_entity_poly.pdbx_strand_id
1 'polypeptide(L)' 'MKATTIQIKNETLDRMKYFKKYNKESYDEIINKLIDEIEEGELTDEALKDIIEAKKEIREGKGQKIEEVAKELGIEL' A
#
# COMPACT_ATOMS: atom_id res chain seq x y z
N MET A 1 -20.24 7.75 10.35
CA MET A 1 -19.30 6.82 11.00
C MET A 1 -19.75 6.59 12.42
N LYS A 2 -19.76 5.33 12.88
CA LYS A 2 -20.06 4.99 14.28
C LYS A 2 -18.71 4.74 14.96
N ALA A 3 -18.30 5.65 15.84
CA ALA A 3 -17.05 5.52 16.57
C ALA A 3 -17.25 4.71 17.85
N THR A 4 -16.21 3.98 18.24
CA THR A 4 -16.10 3.33 19.55
C THR A 4 -14.84 3.81 20.24
N THR A 5 -14.74 3.62 21.55
CA THR A 5 -13.59 4.03 22.35
C THR A 5 -12.75 2.82 22.70
N ILE A 6 -11.44 2.93 22.49
CA ILE A 6 -10.44 2.00 23.03
C ILE A 6 -9.55 2.75 24.02
N GLN A 7 -9.04 2.05 25.02
CA GLN A 7 -8.07 2.61 25.95
C GLN A 7 -6.67 2.13 25.57
N ILE A 8 -5.75 3.08 25.43
CA ILE A 8 -4.33 2.82 25.17
C ILE A 8 -3.49 3.64 26.15
N LYS A 9 -2.23 3.24 26.34
CA LYS A 9 -1.29 4.02 27.14
C LYS A 9 -0.87 5.29 26.39
N ASN A 10 -0.46 6.32 27.12
CA ASN A 10 0.03 7.57 26.53
C ASN A 10 1.26 7.32 25.64
N GLU A 11 2.15 6.42 26.06
CA GLU A 11 3.34 6.05 25.29
C GLU A 11 2.96 5.40 23.95
N THR A 12 1.88 4.62 23.91
CA THR A 12 1.36 4.06 22.65
C THR A 12 0.81 5.16 21.75
N LEU A 13 0.05 6.10 22.29
CA LEU A 13 -0.48 7.24 21.54
C LEU A 13 0.64 8.11 20.95
N ASP A 14 1.73 8.31 21.70
CA ASP A 14 2.89 9.05 21.22
C ASP A 14 3.62 8.31 20.09
N ARG A 15 3.77 6.98 20.21
CA ARG A 15 4.31 6.16 19.12
C ARG A 15 3.47 6.26 17.85
N MET A 16 2.14 6.28 17.98
CA MET A 16 1.22 6.42 16.83
C MET A 16 1.40 7.74 16.06
N LYS A 17 1.89 8.81 16.70
CA LYS A 17 2.16 10.08 16.01
C LYS A 17 3.25 9.94 14.94
N TYR A 18 4.22 9.06 15.14
CA TYR A 18 5.30 8.81 14.16
C TYR A 18 4.81 8.09 12.90
N PHE A 19 3.68 7.39 12.96
CA PHE A 19 3.11 6.68 11.82
C PHE A 19 2.22 7.56 10.94
N LYS A 20 2.02 8.83 11.32
CA LYS A 20 1.32 9.81 10.48
C LYS A 20 2.18 10.17 9.28
N LYS A 21 1.68 9.85 8.09
CA LYS A 21 2.32 10.22 6.82
C LYS A 21 1.94 11.66 6.40
N TYR A 22 0.77 12.13 6.83
CA TYR A 22 0.26 13.48 6.55
C TYR A 22 -0.40 14.10 7.79
N ASN A 23 -0.42 15.43 7.88
CA ASN A 23 -0.94 16.16 9.04
C ASN A 23 -2.43 15.88 9.37
N LYS A 24 -3.23 15.41 8.41
CA LYS A 24 -4.68 15.20 8.55
C LYS A 24 -5.10 13.74 8.76
N GLU A 25 -4.16 12.82 8.91
CA GLU A 25 -4.45 11.40 9.14
C GLU A 25 -5.00 11.19 10.56
N SER A 26 -6.13 10.49 10.66
CA SER A 26 -6.78 10.11 11.91
C SER A 26 -6.08 8.89 12.54
N TYR A 27 -6.26 8.69 13.84
CA TYR A 27 -5.71 7.49 14.50
C TYR A 27 -6.38 6.20 14.02
N ASP A 28 -7.64 6.27 13.59
CA ASP A 28 -8.36 5.13 13.00
C ASP A 28 -7.71 4.70 11.67
N GLU A 29 -7.37 5.65 10.79
CA GLU A 29 -6.65 5.36 9.54
C GLU A 29 -5.26 4.75 9.81
N ILE A 30 -4.55 5.26 10.82
CA ILE A 30 -3.23 4.71 11.20
C ILE A 30 -3.36 3.27 11.70
N ILE A 31 -4.37 2.98 12.54
CA ILE A 31 -4.58 1.64 13.08
C ILE A 31 -4.88 0.67 11.94
N ASN A 32 -5.79 1.02 11.03
CA ASN A 32 -6.12 0.15 9.91
C ASN A 32 -4.91 -0.06 8.99
N LYS A 33 -4.16 1.00 8.65
CA LYS A 33 -2.93 0.86 7.85
C LYS A 33 -1.91 -0.10 8.47
N LEU A 34 -1.74 -0.05 9.79
CA LEU A 34 -0.83 -0.96 10.50
C LEU A 34 -1.36 -2.40 10.54
N ILE A 35 -2.67 -2.59 10.60
CA ILE A 35 -3.30 -3.92 10.50
C ILE A 35 -3.11 -4.46 9.09
N ASP A 36 -3.42 -3.66 8.07
CA ASP A 36 -3.27 -4.02 6.66
C ASP A 36 -1.83 -4.43 6.36
N GLU A 37 -0.83 -3.70 6.85
CA GLU A 37 0.60 -4.05 6.68
C GLU A 37 0.97 -5.41 7.30
N ILE A 38 0.30 -5.82 8.37
CA ILE A 38 0.50 -7.14 9.00
C ILE A 38 -0.26 -8.22 8.24
N GLU A 39 -1.48 -7.93 7.76
CA GLU A 39 -2.34 -8.89 7.05
C GLU A 39 -1.86 -9.16 5.62
N GLU A 40 -1.40 -8.14 4.90
CA GLU A 40 -0.83 -8.26 3.55
C GLU A 40 0.50 -9.04 3.56
N GLY A 41 1.22 -9.03 4.69
CA GLY A 41 2.46 -9.76 4.88
C GLY A 41 3.63 -9.18 4.06
N GLU A 42 4.76 -9.90 4.06
CA GLU A 42 5.92 -9.53 3.27
C GLU A 42 5.80 -10.05 1.83
N LEU A 43 6.30 -9.27 0.86
CA LEU A 43 6.47 -9.76 -0.51
C LEU A 43 7.38 -10.98 -0.51
N THR A 44 6.97 -12.03 -1.21
CA THR A 44 7.84 -13.20 -1.42
C THR A 44 9.07 -12.82 -2.24
N ASP A 45 10.16 -13.59 -2.10
CA ASP A 45 11.37 -13.40 -2.91
C ASP A 45 11.09 -13.44 -4.42
N GLU A 46 10.13 -14.29 -4.83
CA GLU A 46 9.65 -14.37 -6.21
C GLU A 46 8.96 -13.08 -6.64
N ALA A 47 8.00 -12.58 -5.85
CA ALA A 47 7.32 -11.32 -6.14
C ALA A 47 8.30 -10.13 -6.21
N LEU A 48 9.29 -10.09 -5.32
CA LEU A 48 10.35 -9.09 -5.35
C LEU A 48 11.18 -9.17 -6.63
N LYS A 49 11.57 -10.38 -7.04
CA LYS A 49 12.33 -10.61 -8.27
C LYS A 49 11.53 -10.16 -9.49
N ASP A 50 10.26 -10.52 -9.57
CA ASP A 50 9.38 -10.15 -10.68
C ASP A 50 9.22 -8.62 -10.78
N ILE A 51 9.06 -7.93 -9.65
CA ILE A 51 9.00 -6.46 -9.60
C ILE A 51 10.31 -5.83 -10.10
N ILE A 52 11.46 -6.39 -9.73
CA ILE A 52 12.78 -5.89 -10.15
C ILE A 52 12.96 -6.10 -11.67
N GLU A 53 12.58 -7.26 -12.18
CA GLU A 53 12.64 -7.59 -13.60
C GLU A 53 11.72 -6.69 -14.43
N ALA A 54 10.45 -6.55 -14.04
CA ALA A 54 9.50 -5.65 -14.69
C ALA A 54 10.01 -4.20 -14.72
N LYS A 55 10.61 -3.71 -13.62
CA LYS A 55 11.23 -2.37 -13.58
C LYS A 55 12.39 -2.23 -14.57
N LYS A 56 13.18 -3.29 -14.75
CA LYS A 56 14.27 -3.31 -15.74
C LYS A 56 13.72 -3.28 -17.16
N GLU A 57 12.71 -4.08 -17.46
CA GLU A 57 12.07 -4.12 -18.77
C GLU A 57 11.45 -2.78 -19.18
N ILE A 58 10.78 -2.10 -18.24
CA ILE A 58 10.26 -0.75 -18.47
C ILE A 58 11.40 0.22 -18.82
N ARG A 59 12.52 0.17 -18.10
CA ARG A 59 13.70 1.01 -18.40
C ARG A 59 14.33 0.69 -19.76
N GLU A 60 14.27 -0.57 -20.18
CA GLU A 60 14.73 -1.04 -21.49
C GLU A 60 13.72 -0.75 -22.61
N GLY A 61 12.57 -0.16 -22.30
CA GLY A 61 11.53 0.18 -23.29
C GLY A 61 10.72 -1.03 -23.78
N LYS A 62 10.73 -2.14 -23.05
CA LYS A 62 10.00 -3.38 -23.37
C LYS A 62 8.53 -3.38 -22.92
N GLY A 63 8.01 -2.24 -22.47
CA GLY A 63 6.60 -2.12 -22.05
C GLY A 63 5.63 -2.11 -23.23
N GLN A 64 4.37 -2.44 -22.95
CA GLN A 64 3.26 -2.32 -23.90
C GLN A 64 2.50 -1.00 -23.69
N LYS A 65 1.79 -0.55 -24.72
CA LYS A 65 0.89 0.60 -24.61
C LYS A 65 -0.31 0.24 -23.75
N ILE A 66 -0.70 1.16 -22.86
CA ILE A 66 -1.80 0.92 -21.92
C ILE A 66 -3.13 0.69 -22.66
N GLU A 67 -3.31 1.34 -23.82
CA GLU A 67 -4.50 1.19 -24.66
C GLU A 67 -4.61 -0.21 -25.29
N GLU A 68 -3.48 -0.80 -25.65
CA GLU A 68 -3.43 -2.16 -26.21
C GLU A 68 -3.75 -3.19 -25.12
N VAL A 69 -3.14 -3.03 -23.94
CA VAL A 69 -3.39 -3.90 -22.78
C VAL A 69 -4.84 -3.81 -22.31
N ALA A 70 -5.41 -2.60 -22.21
CA ALA A 70 -6.80 -2.43 -21.79
C ALA A 70 -7.79 -3.08 -22.77
N LYS A 71 -7.52 -2.98 -24.08
CA LYS A 71 -8.31 -3.66 -25.10
C LYS A 71 -8.24 -5.19 -24.97
N GLU A 72 -7.06 -5.74 -24.72
CA GLU A 72 -6.87 -7.19 -24.50
C GLU A 72 -7.60 -7.69 -23.25
N LEU A 73 -7.64 -6.87 -22.19
CA LEU A 73 -8.30 -7.18 -20.93
C LEU A 73 -9.80 -6.82 -20.89
N GLY A 74 -10.33 -6.18 -21.93
CA GLY A 74 -11.74 -5.75 -21.99
C GLY A 74 -12.07 -4.61 -21.02
N ILE A 75 -11.10 -3.77 -20.69
CA ILE A 75 -11.24 -2.63 -19.77
C ILE A 75 -11.39 -1.34 -20.60
N GLU A 76 -12.37 -0.49 -20.27
CA GLU A 76 -12.46 0.88 -20.82
C GLU A 76 -11.53 1.82 -20.03
N LEU A 77 -10.70 2.58 -20.75
CA LEU A 77 -9.75 3.58 -20.22
C LEU A 77 -10.33 4.99 -20.19
#